data_AF-F9PRU0-F1
#
_entry.id   AF-F9PRU0-F1
#
_cell.length_a   1.000
_cell.length_b   1.000
_cell.length_c   1.000
_cell.angle_alpha   90.00
_cell.angle_beta   90.00
_cell.angle_gamma   90.00
#
_symmetry.space_group_name_H-M   'P 1'
#
loop_
_entity.id
_entity.type
_entity.pdbx_description
1 polymer ?
#
loop_
_entity_poly.entity_id
_entity_poly.type
_entity_poly.pdbx_seq_one_letter_code
_entity_poly.pdbx_strand_id
1 'polypeptide(L)' 'MGIVDKKVLVIGLGLSGISTIKTLSSLKAEVYCYDDKEKSELQRVFEELKNFNYKFIKIIKIMILIL' A
#
# COMPACT_ATOMS: atom_id res chain seq x y z
N MET A 1 -3.32 21.83 4.44
CA MET A 1 -2.46 21.14 3.46
C MET A 1 -3.25 19.95 2.90
N GLY A 2 -3.49 19.87 1.59
CA GLY A 2 -4.31 18.80 0.98
C GLY A 2 -3.55 17.49 0.75
N ILE A 3 -4.26 16.37 0.67
CA ILE A 3 -3.72 15.01 0.40
C ILE A 3 -4.13 14.47 -0.99
N VAL A 4 -5.09 15.12 -1.65
CA VAL A 4 -5.54 14.79 -3.00
C VAL A 4 -4.34 14.78 -3.95
N ASP A 5 -4.24 13.75 -4.78
CA ASP A 5 -3.19 13.51 -5.78
C ASP A 5 -1.75 13.41 -5.21
N LYS A 6 -1.59 13.31 -3.89
CA LYS A 6 -0.28 13.03 -3.28
C LYS A 6 0.02 11.54 -3.30
N LYS A 7 1.27 11.21 -3.61
CA LYS A 7 1.80 9.84 -3.50
C LYS A 7 2.11 9.52 -2.04
N VAL A 8 1.52 8.46 -1.53
CA VAL A 8 1.73 7.99 -0.16
C VAL A 8 2.11 6.52 -0.17
N LEU A 9 3.18 6.16 0.53
CA LEU A 9 3.56 4.78 0.76
C LEU A 9 3.12 4.36 2.18
N VAL A 10 2.28 3.34 2.26
CA VAL A 10 1.91 2.67 3.51
C VAL A 10 2.75 1.40 3.66
N ILE A 11 3.52 1.32 4.73
CA ILE A 11 4.36 0.16 5.06
C ILE A 11 3.66 -0.64 6.16
N GLY A 12 3.41 -1.92 5.90
CA GLY A 12 2.67 -2.82 6.76
C GLY A 12 1.17 -2.83 6.47
N LEU A 13 0.62 -4.03 6.33
CA LEU A 13 -0.77 -4.34 6.01
C LEU A 13 -1.49 -5.05 7.17
N GLY A 14 -1.12 -4.70 8.41
CA GLY A 14 -1.92 -4.99 9.59
C GLY A 14 -3.18 -4.12 9.67
N LEU A 15 -3.95 -4.22 10.76
CA LEU A 15 -5.22 -3.49 10.96
C LEU A 15 -5.11 -1.98 10.67
N SER A 16 -4.08 -1.34 11.23
CA SER A 16 -3.85 0.11 11.07
C SER A 16 -3.47 0.48 9.63
N GLY A 17 -2.66 -0.36 8.96
CA GLY A 17 -2.25 -0.13 7.57
C GLY A 17 -3.44 -0.22 6.62
N ILE A 18 -4.29 -1.22 6.82
CA ILE A 18 -5.54 -1.40 6.06
C ILE A 18 -6.46 -0.18 6.24
N SER A 19 -6.70 0.24 7.48
CA SER A 19 -7.51 1.43 7.79
C SER A 19 -6.95 2.68 7.12
N THR A 20 -5.62 2.86 7.18
CA THR A 20 -4.92 3.99 6.55
C THR A 20 -5.12 4.01 5.04
N ILE A 21 -5.00 2.86 4.36
CA ILE A 21 -5.22 2.76 2.91
C ILE A 21 -6.65 3.16 2.56
N LYS A 22 -7.65 2.67 3.30
CA LYS A 22 -9.06 3.02 3.07
C LYS A 22 -9.27 4.52 3.15
N THR A 23 -8.80 5.16 4.23
CA THR A 23 -8.93 6.60 4.43
C THR A 23 -8.23 7.39 3.34
N LEU A 24 -6.96 7.07 3.03
CA LEU A 24 -6.18 7.80 2.03
C LEU A 24 -6.78 7.65 0.63
N SER A 25 -7.26 6.46 0.28
CA SER A 25 -7.94 6.20 -0.99
C SER A 25 -9.24 7.02 -1.11
N SER A 26 -10.06 7.05 -0.06
CA SER A 26 -11.28 7.89 -0.01
C SER A 26 -10.97 9.39 -0.11
N LEU A 27 -9.80 9.82 0.36
CA LEU A 27 -9.31 11.19 0.22
C LEU A 27 -8.60 11.47 -1.12
N LYS A 28 -8.70 10.55 -2.09
CA LYS A 28 -8.13 10.68 -3.44
C LYS A 28 -6.61 10.84 -3.46
N ALA A 29 -5.90 10.25 -2.49
CA ALA A 29 -4.45 10.10 -2.57
C ALA A 29 -4.06 8.97 -3.54
N GLU A 30 -2.86 9.04 -4.11
CA GLU A 30 -2.28 7.91 -4.85
C GLU A 30 -1.56 6.99 -3.86
N VAL A 31 -2.25 5.93 -3.43
CA VAL A 31 -1.78 5.04 -2.36
C VAL A 31 -0.98 3.88 -2.92
N TYR A 32 0.26 3.74 -2.45
CA TYR A 32 1.09 2.56 -2.62
C TYR A 32 1.18 1.82 -1.29
N CYS A 33 1.23 0.49 -1.31
CA CYS A 33 1.42 -0.29 -0.10
C CYS A 33 2.44 -1.42 -0.26
N TYR A 34 3.15 -1.71 0.82
CA TYR A 34 4.14 -2.77 0.92
C TYR A 34 3.96 -3.53 2.24
N ASP A 35 4.19 -4.84 2.21
CA ASP A 35 4.28 -5.70 3.37
C ASP A 35 5.35 -6.75 3.08
N ASP A 36 6.03 -7.23 4.12
CA ASP A 36 7.09 -8.23 4.02
C ASP A 36 6.54 -9.64 3.83
N LYS A 37 5.25 -9.85 4.09
CA LYS A 37 4.55 -11.10 3.80
C LYS A 37 4.42 -11.36 2.31
N GLU A 38 4.31 -12.64 1.99
CA GLU A 38 4.04 -13.08 0.64
C GLU A 38 2.61 -12.73 0.19
N LYS A 39 2.43 -12.55 -1.14
CA LYS A 39 1.11 -12.18 -1.70
C LYS A 39 0.03 -13.23 -1.35
N SER A 40 0.42 -14.50 -1.23
CA SER A 40 -0.45 -15.60 -0.82
C SER A 40 -0.99 -15.43 0.61
N GLU A 41 -0.22 -14.82 1.51
CA GLU A 41 -0.62 -14.57 2.90
C GLU A 41 -1.54 -13.35 3.03
N LEU A 42 -1.53 -12.47 2.03
CA LEU A 42 -2.26 -11.20 2.02
C LEU A 42 -3.61 -11.26 1.29
N GLN A 43 -4.07 -12.44 0.86
CA GLN A 43 -5.31 -12.58 0.09
C GLN A 43 -6.52 -11.96 0.77
N ARG A 44 -6.68 -12.16 2.08
CA ARG A 44 -7.77 -11.55 2.86
C ARG A 44 -7.70 -10.02 2.86
N VAL A 45 -6.48 -9.47 2.90
CA VAL A 45 -6.26 -8.01 2.83
C VAL A 45 -6.68 -7.47 1.48
N PHE A 46 -6.32 -8.14 0.39
CA PHE A 46 -6.70 -7.70 -0.95
C PHE A 46 -8.21 -7.78 -1.18
N GLU A 47 -8.88 -8.80 -0.64
CA GLU A 47 -10.34 -8.89 -0.64
C GLU A 47 -11.01 -7.76 0.14
N GLU A 48 -10.46 -7.39 1.30
CA GLU A 48 -10.96 -6.27 2.10
C GLU A 48 -10.78 -4.91 1.42
N LEU A 49 -9.70 -4.78 0.64
CA LEU A 49 -9.34 -3.55 -0.06
C LEU A 49 -9.88 -3.47 -1.50
N LYS A 50 -10.58 -4.48 -2.01
CA LYS A 50 -10.95 -4.58 -3.44
C LYS A 50 -11.76 -3.41 -4.02
N ASN A 51 -12.43 -2.64 -3.16
CA ASN A 51 -13.22 -1.47 -3.56
C ASN A 51 -12.48 -0.14 -3.38
N PHE A 52 -11.20 -0.19 -3.03
CA PHE A 52 -10.35 0.99 -2.82
C PHE A 52 -9.28 1.05 -3.91
N ASN A 53 -8.90 2.27 -4.29
CA ASN A 53 -7.79 2.50 -5.22
C ASN A 53 -6.46 2.49 -4.46
N TYR A 54 -5.63 1.48 -4.70
CA TYR A 54 -4.28 1.34 -4.15
C TYR A 54 -3.40 0.47 -5.07
N LYS A 55 -2.08 0.57 -4.89
CA LYS A 55 -1.08 -0.23 -5.63
C LYS A 55 -0.19 -0.99 -4.66
N PHE A 56 -0.33 -2.31 -4.62
CA PHE A 56 0.63 -3.15 -3.89
C PHE A 56 1.95 -3.23 -4.64
N ILE A 57 3.04 -2.87 -3.97
CA ILE A 57 4.41 -2.97 -4.48
C ILE A 57 5.13 -4.07 -3.71
N LYS A 58 5.89 -4.91 -4.41
CA LYS A 58 6.95 -5.69 -3.79
C LYS A 58 8.27 -5.00 -4.08
N ILE A 59 9.05 -4.74 -3.03
CA ILE A 59 10.46 -4.42 -3.20
C ILE A 59 11.13 -5.74 -3.60
N ILE A 60 11.23 -5.99 -4.91
CA ILE A 60 12.24 -6.90 -5.42
C ILE A 60 13.55 -6.29 -4.96
N LYS A 61 14.37 -7.09 -4.27
CA LYS A 61 15.69 -6.73 -3.74
C LYS A 61 16.48 -5.98 -4.81
N ILE A 62 16.35 -4.65 -4.85
CA ILE A 62 17.21 -3.78 -5.63
C ILE A 62 18.51 -3.88 -4.87
N MET A 63 19.37 -4.76 -5.35
CA MET A 63 20.80 -4.64 -5.15
C MET A 63 21.11 -3.21 -5.58
N ILE A 64 21.30 -2.33 -4.60
CA ILE A 64 21.86 -1.00 -4.82
C ILE A 64 23.27 -1.30 -5.31
N LEU A 65 23.40 -1.48 -6.62
CA LEU A 65 24.67 -1.47 -7.30
C LEU A 65 25.06 0.00 -7.31
N ILE A 66 25.74 0.42 -6.23
CA ILE A 66 26.51 1.67 -6.26
C ILE A 66 27.66 1.38 -7.23
N LEU A 67 27.46 1.75 -8.49
CA LEU A 67 28.54 2.01 -9.44
C LEU A 67 28.70 3.53 -9.56
#